data_AF-A0A2M8DFT4-F1
#
_entry.id   AF-A0A2M8DFT4-F1
#
_cell.length_a   1.000
_cell.length_b   1.000
_cell.length_c   1.000
_cell.angle_alpha   90.00
_cell.angle_beta   90.00
_cell.angle_gamma   90.00
#
_symmetry.space_group_name_H-M   'P 1'
#
loop_
_entity.id
_entity.type
_entity.pdbx_description
1 polymer ?
#
loop_
_entity_poly.entity_id
_entity_poly.type
_entity_poly.pdbx_seq_one_letter_code
_entity_poly.pdbx_strand_id
1 'polypeptide(L)' 'MCGICGALSFGGEAVLAPVAGMVPLMVRRGPDDGGLWCDPGRCTLGFRRLAILDLSPAGHQPMESRDGRYCL' A
#
# COMPACT_ATOMS: atom_id res chain seq x y z
N MET A 1 15.30 0.64 -0.57
CA MET A 1 14.52 0.11 0.55
C MET A 1 13.10 0.58 0.35
N CYS A 2 12.10 -0.30 0.30
CA CYS A 2 10.69 0.06 0.07
C CYS A 2 10.15 1.14 1.04
N GLY A 3 9.04 1.77 0.65
CA GLY A 3 8.26 2.70 1.48
C GLY A 3 6.89 2.10 1.79
N ILE A 4 6.43 2.27 3.03
CA ILE A 4 5.15 1.77 3.53
C ILE A 4 4.48 2.90 4.30
N CYS A 5 3.19 3.12 4.06
CA CYS A 5 2.38 4.04 4.84
C CYS A 5 0.97 3.46 5.03
N GLY A 6 0.24 3.97 6.02
CA GLY A 6 -1.15 3.60 6.22
C GLY A 6 -1.84 4.51 7.23
N ALA A 7 -3.17 4.44 7.22
CA ALA A 7 -4.03 5.16 8.16
C ALA A 7 -5.10 4.20 8.67
N LEU A 8 -5.35 4.23 9.98
CA LEU A 8 -6.38 3.45 10.67
C LEU A 8 -7.40 4.40 11.30
N SER A 9 -8.67 4.18 10.99
CA SER A 9 -9.82 4.87 11.55
C SER A 9 -10.42 4.04 12.68
N PHE A 10 -10.46 4.60 13.90
CA PHE A 10 -11.05 3.93 15.07
C PHE A 10 -12.55 4.18 15.26
N GLY A 11 -13.15 5.08 14.45
CA GLY A 11 -14.52 5.54 14.66
C GLY A 11 -15.28 5.92 13.39
N GLY A 12 -14.89 5.38 12.23
CA GLY A 12 -15.55 5.70 10.96
C GLY A 12 -14.77 5.21 9.74
N GLU A 13 -15.12 5.76 8.58
CA GLU A 13 -14.56 5.38 7.28
C GLU A 13 -13.05 5.62 7.19
N ALA A 14 -12.37 4.79 6.38
CA ALA A 14 -10.97 4.95 6.07
C ALA A 14 -10.69 6.24 5.31
N VAL A 15 -9.59 6.90 5.65
CA VAL A 15 -9.12 8.11 4.97
C VAL A 15 -8.13 7.76 3.87
N LEU A 16 -8.66 7.57 2.66
CA LEU A 16 -7.87 7.29 1.46
C LEU A 16 -6.96 8.45 1.06
N ALA A 17 -7.47 9.69 1.10
CA ALA A 17 -6.77 10.85 0.53
C ALA A 17 -5.40 11.14 1.17
N PRO A 18 -5.22 11.13 2.50
CA PRO A 18 -3.90 11.28 3.12
C PRO A 18 -2.90 10.19 2.68
N VAL A 19 -3.33 8.93 2.64
CA VAL A 19 -2.44 7.81 2.26
C VAL A 19 -2.06 7.91 0.79
N ALA A 20 -3.02 8.21 -0.10
CA ALA A 20 -2.76 8.46 -1.50
C ALA A 20 -1.78 9.61 -1.73
N GLY A 21 -1.81 10.65 -0.90
CA GLY A 21 -0.85 11.75 -0.93
C GLY A 21 0.56 11.38 -0.42
N MET A 22 0.68 10.45 0.52
CA MET A 22 1.97 10.01 1.08
C MET A 22 2.75 9.09 0.13
N VAL A 23 2.07 8.23 -0.62
CA VAL A 23 2.70 7.26 -1.55
C VAL A 23 3.71 7.92 -2.52
N PRO A 24 3.38 8.99 -3.26
CA PRO A 24 4.33 9.61 -4.20
C PRO A 24 5.54 10.25 -3.50
N LEU A 25 5.39 10.72 -2.25
CA LEU A 25 6.50 11.31 -1.48
C LEU A 25 7.58 10.28 -1.12
N MET A 26 7.23 8.99 -1.15
CA MET A 26 8.15 7.88 -0.85
C MET A 26 8.79 7.26 -2.11
N VAL A 27 8.62 7.82 -3.31
CA VAL A 27 9.16 7.24 -4.56
C VAL A 27 10.65 6.92 -4.48
N ARG A 28 11.47 7.75 -3.82
CA ARG A 28 12.91 7.48 -3.67
C ARG A 28 13.24 6.17 -2.95
N ARG A 29 12.30 5.67 -2.14
CA ARG A 29 12.43 4.40 -1.41
C ARG A 29 12.08 3.21 -2.32
N GLY A 30 11.03 3.34 -3.12
CA GLY A 30 10.60 2.32 -4.08
C GLY A 30 10.23 2.94 -5.42
N PRO A 31 11.19 3.09 -6.34
CA PRO A 31 10.94 3.73 -7.63
C PRO A 31 10.21 2.83 -8.63
N ASP A 32 10.24 1.51 -8.45
CA ASP A 32 9.84 0.56 -9.49
C ASP A 32 8.33 0.38 -9.59
N ASP A 33 7.61 0.43 -8.46
CA ASP A 33 6.17 0.19 -8.42
C ASP A 33 5.54 0.82 -7.16
N GLY A 34 4.22 1.02 -7.16
CA GLY A 34 3.49 1.46 -5.99
C GLY A 34 1.99 1.20 -6.09
N GLY A 35 1.37 1.05 -4.94
CA GLY A 35 -0.02 0.64 -4.82
C GLY A 35 -0.70 1.22 -3.59
N LEU A 36 -2.02 1.09 -3.59
CA LEU A 36 -2.92 1.46 -2.51
C LEU A 36 -3.92 0.33 -2.31
N TRP A 37 -4.26 0.07 -1.07
CA TRP A 37 -5.36 -0.80 -0.69
C TRP A 37 -6.20 -0.11 0.36
N CYS A 38 -7.52 -0.26 0.30
CA CYS A 38 -8.44 0.44 1.18
C CYS A 38 -9.56 -0.51 1.62
N ASP A 39 -9.65 -0.76 2.91
CA ASP A 39 -10.87 -1.26 3.56
C ASP A 39 -11.72 -0.06 3.98
N PRO A 40 -12.85 0.22 3.30
CA PRO A 40 -13.67 1.40 3.56
C PRO A 40 -14.02 1.58 5.03
N GLY A 41 -14.22 0.47 5.77
CA GLY A 41 -14.66 0.54 7.16
C GLY A 41 -13.58 0.77 8.20
N ARG A 42 -12.28 0.68 7.85
CA ARG A 42 -11.21 0.69 8.87
C ARG A 42 -9.94 1.38 8.45
N CYS A 43 -9.35 1.05 7.32
CA CYS A 43 -7.98 1.49 7.03
C CYS A 43 -7.64 1.61 5.55
N THR A 44 -6.59 2.37 5.29
CA THR A 44 -5.95 2.45 3.98
C THR A 44 -4.47 2.15 4.14
N LEU A 45 -3.92 1.33 3.25
CA LEU A 45 -2.51 0.99 3.14
C LEU A 45 -1.95 1.54 1.83
N GLY A 46 -0.68 1.95 1.84
CA GLY A 46 0.04 2.43 0.67
C GLY A 46 1.47 1.90 0.64
N PHE A 47 1.96 1.61 -0.56
CA PHE A 47 3.26 0.99 -0.75
C PHE A 47 4.05 1.63 -1.89
N ARG A 48 5.38 1.70 -1.73
CA ARG A 48 6.35 1.99 -2.79
C ARG A 48 7.41 0.89 -2.80
N ARG A 49 7.53 0.20 -3.92
CA ARG A 49 8.35 -1.00 -4.07
C ARG A 49 9.68 -0.70 -4.75
N LEU A 50 10.75 -1.20 -4.14
CA LEU A 50 12.03 -1.44 -4.80
C LEU A 50 12.09 -2.94 -5.11
N ALA A 51 12.04 -3.31 -6.39
CA ALA A 51 12.03 -4.68 -6.85
C ALA A 51 13.44 -5.27 -6.74
N ILE A 52 13.62 -6.19 -5.78
CA ILE A 52 14.89 -6.89 -5.54
C ILE A 52 14.73 -8.39 -5.73
N LEU A 53 13.65 -8.96 -5.18
CA LEU A 53 13.25 -10.35 -5.35
C LEU A 53 11.93 -10.39 -6.12
N ASP A 54 11.87 -11.28 -7.11
CA ASP A 54 10.79 -11.37 -8.11
C ASP A 54 10.53 -10.02 -8.79
N LEU A 55 11.29 -9.71 -9.84
CA LEU A 55 11.18 -8.43 -10.55
C LEU A 55 9.89 -8.31 -11.39
N SER A 56 9.07 -9.35 -11.44
CA SER A 56 7.85 -9.34 -12.22
C SER A 56 6.75 -8.48 -11.55
N PRO A 57 5.69 -8.13 -12.30
CA PRO A 57 4.50 -7.49 -11.74
C PRO A 57 3.78 -8.32 -10.67
N ALA A 58 4.05 -9.63 -10.56
CA ALA A 58 3.45 -10.47 -9.53
C ALA A 58 3.88 -10.10 -8.11
N GLY A 59 5.02 -9.40 -7.97
CA GLY A 59 5.50 -8.86 -6.71
C GLY A 59 4.85 -7.54 -6.26
N HIS A 60 3.79 -7.09 -6.94
CA HIS A 60 3.05 -5.86 -6.60
C HIS A 60 2.54 -5.87 -5.15
N GLN A 61 2.53 -4.69 -4.54
CA GLN A 61 2.05 -4.46 -3.18
C GLN A 61 1.20 -3.18 -3.09
N PRO A 62 0.19 -3.12 -2.20
CA PRO A 62 -0.17 -4.14 -1.20
C PRO A 62 -0.68 -5.47 -1.77
N MET A 63 -0.33 -6.59 -1.15
CA MET A 63 -0.66 -7.94 -1.62
C MET A 63 -1.86 -8.50 -0.87
N GLU A 64 -2.89 -8.88 -1.61
CA GLU A 64 -4.09 -9.49 -1.05
C GLU A 64 -4.00 -11.02 -1.06
N SER A 65 -4.46 -11.65 0.02
CA SER A 65 -4.64 -13.09 0.07
C SER A 65 -5.72 -13.53 -0.92
N ARG A 66 -5.64 -14.78 -1.39
CA ARG A 66 -6.58 -15.32 -2.38
C ARG A 66 -8.05 -15.22 -1.97
N ASP A 67 -8.33 -15.26 -0.67
CA ASP A 67 -9.66 -15.16 -0.09
C ASP A 67 -10.05 -13.72 0.30
N GLY A 68 -9.19 -12.73 0.04
CA GLY A 68 -9.41 -11.32 0.37
C GLY A 68 -9.41 -10.99 1.86
N ARG A 69 -9.07 -11.97 2.72
CA ARG A 69 -9.11 -11.79 4.18
C ARG A 69 -7.94 -10.97 4.71
N TYR A 70 -6.78 -11.03 4.05
CA TYR A 70 -5.55 -10.38 4.47
C TYR A 70 -4.98 -9.52 3.35
N CYS A 71 -4.43 -8.37 3.72
CA CYS A 71 -3.67 -7.51 2.85
C CYS A 71 -2.35 -7.12 3.56
N LEU A 72 -1.23 -7.23 2.86
CA LEU A 72 0.13 -6.93 3.32
C LEU A 72 0.74 -5.77 2.53
#